data_AF-A0A7C1DL27-F1
#
_entry.id   AF-A0A7C1DL27-F1
#
_cell.length_a   1.000
_cell.length_b   1.000
_cell.length_c   1.000
_cell.angle_alpha   90.00
_cell.angle_beta   90.00
_cell.angle_gamma   90.00
#
_symmetry.space_group_name_H-M   'P 1'
#
loop_
_entity.id
_entity.type
_entity.pdbx_description
1 polymer ?
#
loop_
_entity_poly.entity_id
_entity_poly.type
_entity_poly.pdbx_seq_one_letter_code
_entity_poly.pdbx_strand_id
1 'polypeptide(L)'
;LGRPEKAAGVSPDAFLLAVFTESVPFFAEDDPRRQEAVALLRGGEFRLFPLPGAPDRVWHAENEPGLSADAVVLELVRSYRAAVLSAVETGEWREADGALARIHAYQRRHGEAVLPPEHRILTEILYNNLNIFQRLGIWLPVLGGAMILLILAHLIFGRAAIGRVVYLLSGVLLACFFLQTVGLALRWIASGHAPWANKYESMIYIAWATLLAGILFAKNARLAFGGGAFLSGLILRLAHTPGFDPKMTDLPPVLKSHWLITHVSVITSSYGFFGLAALLGLFVLLFFALSGRRNQERFRPAADRLAVVTERSMWAGLTLVTIGNFLGAVWANESWGRYWGWDPKETWTLVIILSYALVLHLRLVPGWGGVYGLSAGAVLAFLTVLMTYFGVNLYLSGLHSYAGGEAPQVPAGLFIGLAGLFVLIAIAGIREKRSGRGRQG
;
A
#
# COMPACT_ATOMS: atom_id res chain seq x y z
N LEU A 1 4.52 1.84 -25.23
CA LEU A 1 5.14 3.09 -25.72
C LEU A 1 4.04 4.15 -25.78
N GLY A 2 3.76 4.81 -24.66
CA GLY A 2 2.81 5.91 -24.60
C GLY A 2 3.49 7.22 -25.00
N ARG A 3 2.74 8.18 -25.54
CA ARG A 3 3.25 9.51 -25.87
C ARG A 3 3.80 10.17 -24.60
N PRO A 4 5.03 10.70 -24.61
CA PRO A 4 5.57 11.41 -23.45
C PRO A 4 4.85 12.75 -23.24
N GLU A 5 4.09 12.87 -22.14
CA GLU A 5 3.64 14.17 -21.65
C GLU A 5 4.80 14.92 -20.99
N LYS A 6 4.86 16.23 -21.27
CA LYS A 6 5.90 17.20 -20.89
C LYS A 6 6.54 16.93 -19.52
N ALA A 7 7.75 16.36 -19.53
CA ALA A 7 8.66 16.41 -18.40
C ALA A 7 9.44 17.74 -18.42
N ALA A 8 9.48 18.40 -17.26
CA ALA A 8 10.23 19.60 -16.90
C ALA A 8 11.25 20.15 -17.94
N GLY A 9 10.81 21.14 -18.72
CA GLY A 9 11.69 22.13 -19.37
C GLY A 9 12.34 21.75 -20.69
N VAL A 10 12.22 20.50 -21.16
CA VAL A 10 12.69 20.06 -22.49
C VAL A 10 11.48 19.52 -23.24
N SER A 11 11.26 19.92 -24.50
CA SER A 11 10.16 19.32 -25.28
C SER A 11 10.41 17.80 -25.39
N PRO A 12 9.37 16.96 -25.26
CA PRO A 12 9.53 15.52 -25.45
C PRO A 12 10.19 15.17 -26.80
N ASP A 13 9.95 16.02 -27.79
CA ASP A 13 10.54 15.97 -29.12
C ASP A 13 12.07 16.18 -29.08
N ALA A 14 12.58 17.12 -28.29
CA ALA A 14 14.02 17.37 -28.16
C ALA A 14 14.76 16.25 -27.40
N PHE A 15 14.10 15.61 -26.42
CA PHE A 15 14.67 14.45 -25.73
C PHE A 15 14.70 13.23 -26.65
N LEU A 16 13.63 12.96 -27.40
CA LEU A 16 13.59 11.87 -28.37
C LEU A 16 14.55 12.11 -29.54
N LEU A 17 14.66 13.34 -30.05
CA LEU A 17 15.62 13.70 -31.08
C LEU A 17 17.04 13.45 -30.58
N ALA A 18 17.43 14.01 -29.43
CA ALA A 18 18.76 13.85 -28.84
C ALA A 18 19.10 12.40 -28.46
N VAL A 19 18.09 11.61 -28.09
CA VAL A 19 18.21 10.16 -27.96
C VAL A 19 18.50 9.61 -29.35
N PHE A 20 17.59 9.63 -30.30
CA PHE A 20 17.74 8.86 -31.54
C PHE A 20 18.81 9.35 -32.55
N THR A 21 19.31 10.59 -32.47
CA THR A 21 20.32 11.12 -33.41
C THR A 21 21.77 10.92 -32.98
N GLU A 22 22.04 10.22 -31.87
CA GLU A 22 23.37 10.10 -31.21
C GLU A 22 24.05 11.43 -30.82
N SER A 23 23.48 12.57 -31.21
CA SER A 23 23.84 13.88 -30.72
C SER A 23 23.12 14.11 -29.39
N VAL A 24 23.82 13.83 -28.29
CA VAL A 24 23.39 14.23 -26.94
C VAL A 24 24.13 15.53 -26.52
N PRO A 25 23.90 16.71 -27.13
CA PRO A 25 24.49 17.96 -26.66
C PRO A 25 23.69 18.56 -25.49
N PHE A 26 22.55 17.98 -25.10
CA PHE A 26 21.62 18.57 -24.14
C PHE A 26 21.90 18.23 -22.67
N PHE A 27 22.77 17.26 -22.41
CA PHE A 27 23.12 16.82 -21.06
C PHE A 27 24.64 16.86 -20.87
N ALA A 28 25.09 17.33 -19.71
CA ALA A 28 26.50 17.26 -19.34
C ALA A 28 27.01 15.82 -19.44
N GLU A 29 28.30 15.64 -19.70
CA GLU A 29 28.94 14.32 -19.86
C GLU A 29 28.76 13.39 -18.64
N ASP A 30 28.52 14.01 -17.49
CA ASP A 30 28.36 13.35 -16.20
C ASP A 30 26.89 13.18 -15.78
N ASP A 31 25.92 13.59 -16.61
CA ASP A 31 24.49 13.47 -16.25
C ASP A 31 24.02 12.00 -16.34
N PRO A 32 23.51 11.40 -15.26
CA PRO A 32 23.02 10.03 -15.27
C PRO A 32 21.90 9.80 -16.31
N ARG A 33 21.12 10.82 -16.67
CA ARG A 33 20.09 10.74 -17.72
C ARG A 33 20.71 10.57 -19.12
N ARG A 34 21.91 11.10 -19.35
CA ARG A 34 22.67 10.90 -20.60
C ARG A 34 23.16 9.46 -20.70
N GLN A 35 23.68 8.91 -19.62
CA GLN A 35 24.13 7.51 -19.58
C GLN A 35 22.97 6.55 -19.83
N GLU A 36 21.82 6.81 -19.21
CA GLU A 36 20.59 6.05 -19.43
C GLU A 36 20.08 6.21 -20.87
N ALA A 37 19.99 7.43 -21.40
CA ALA A 37 19.65 7.69 -22.80
C ALA A 37 20.57 6.96 -23.80
N VAL A 38 21.88 7.00 -23.57
CA VAL A 38 22.88 6.30 -24.41
C VAL A 38 22.76 4.78 -24.27
N ALA A 39 22.47 4.25 -23.08
CA ALA A 39 22.22 2.83 -22.89
C ALA A 39 20.93 2.36 -23.60
N LEU A 40 19.87 3.18 -23.56
CA LEU A 40 18.62 2.95 -24.29
C LEU A 40 18.86 2.96 -25.81
N LEU A 41 19.71 3.86 -26.31
CA LEU A 41 20.08 3.91 -27.72
C LEU A 41 20.90 2.74 -28.19
N ARG A 42 21.82 2.30 -27.35
CA ARG A 42 22.68 1.18 -27.70
C ARG A 42 21.91 -0.12 -27.79
N GLY A 43 20.66 -0.23 -27.31
CA GLY A 43 19.83 -1.42 -27.54
C GLY A 43 20.12 -2.58 -26.58
N GLY A 44 20.87 -2.34 -25.49
CA GLY A 44 21.25 -3.39 -24.52
C GLY A 44 20.23 -3.62 -23.41
N GLU A 45 19.42 -2.62 -23.07
CA GLU A 45 18.56 -2.65 -21.87
C GLU A 45 17.11 -3.05 -22.17
N PHE A 46 16.61 -2.75 -23.37
CA PHE A 46 15.23 -3.05 -23.75
C PHE A 46 15.09 -4.44 -24.37
N ARG A 47 14.56 -5.35 -23.58
CA ARG A 47 14.18 -6.70 -23.99
C ARG A 47 12.87 -6.66 -24.76
N LEU A 48 12.94 -6.62 -26.09
CA LEU A 48 11.79 -6.38 -26.98
C LEU A 48 11.49 -7.50 -27.95
N PHE A 49 12.40 -8.45 -28.15
CA PHE A 49 12.22 -9.51 -29.13
C PHE A 49 12.27 -10.90 -28.48
N PRO A 50 11.35 -11.80 -28.82
CA PRO A 50 11.47 -13.20 -28.46
C PRO A 50 12.51 -13.86 -29.40
N LEU A 51 13.33 -14.76 -28.88
CA LEU A 51 14.22 -15.60 -29.70
C LEU A 51 13.40 -16.79 -30.27
N PRO A 52 13.31 -16.95 -31.60
CA PRO A 52 12.60 -18.08 -32.19
C PRO A 52 13.24 -19.42 -31.80
N GLY A 53 12.47 -20.31 -31.16
CA GLY A 53 12.91 -21.65 -30.78
C GLY A 53 13.74 -21.73 -29.50
N ALA A 54 13.90 -20.62 -28.77
CA ALA A 54 14.61 -20.62 -27.49
C ALA A 54 13.75 -21.27 -26.39
N PRO A 55 14.34 -22.13 -25.54
CA PRO A 55 13.61 -22.79 -24.45
C PRO A 55 13.27 -21.81 -23.31
N ASP A 56 14.02 -20.71 -23.20
CA ASP A 56 13.77 -19.63 -22.26
C ASP A 56 12.66 -18.73 -22.80
N ARG A 57 11.52 -18.72 -22.10
CA ARG A 57 10.36 -17.86 -22.39
C ARG A 57 10.63 -16.41 -21.97
N VAL A 58 11.72 -15.84 -22.46
CA VAL A 58 12.26 -14.55 -22.01
C VAL A 58 12.30 -13.61 -23.22
N TRP A 59 12.09 -12.32 -22.95
CA TRP A 59 12.34 -11.28 -23.92
C TRP A 59 13.82 -10.94 -23.92
N HIS A 60 14.39 -10.74 -25.10
CA HIS A 60 15.82 -10.48 -25.27
C HIS A 60 16.04 -9.10 -25.88
N ALA A 61 17.16 -8.49 -25.54
CA ALA A 61 17.57 -7.24 -26.14
C ALA A 61 18.06 -7.46 -27.58
N GLU A 62 17.94 -6.45 -28.44
CA GLU A 62 18.32 -6.54 -29.86
C GLU A 62 19.81 -6.86 -30.05
N ASN A 63 20.64 -6.51 -29.07
CA ASN A 63 22.08 -6.75 -29.08
C ASN A 63 22.51 -8.10 -28.51
N GLU A 64 21.59 -8.90 -27.96
CA GLU A 64 21.97 -10.19 -27.39
C GLU A 64 22.45 -11.16 -28.49
N PRO A 65 23.40 -12.07 -28.17
CA PRO A 65 23.85 -13.09 -29.11
C PRO A 65 22.66 -13.92 -29.62
N GLY A 66 22.49 -14.01 -30.94
CA GLY A 66 21.36 -14.68 -31.59
C GLY A 66 20.45 -13.70 -32.33
N LEU A 67 19.90 -12.69 -31.63
CA LEU A 67 19.07 -11.63 -32.23
C LEU A 67 19.88 -10.57 -32.97
N SER A 68 21.07 -10.26 -32.46
CA SER A 68 22.03 -9.35 -33.10
C SER A 68 22.52 -9.83 -34.48
N ALA A 69 22.29 -11.10 -34.82
CA ALA A 69 22.57 -11.68 -36.14
C ALA A 69 21.31 -11.84 -37.01
N ASP A 70 20.12 -11.58 -36.47
CA ASP A 70 18.85 -11.70 -37.17
C ASP A 70 18.58 -10.44 -38.00
N ALA A 71 18.70 -10.59 -39.33
CA ALA A 71 18.50 -9.51 -40.28
C ALA A 71 17.10 -8.88 -40.18
N VAL A 72 16.07 -9.68 -39.84
CA VAL A 72 14.69 -9.20 -39.73
C VAL A 72 14.53 -8.30 -38.52
N VAL A 73 15.09 -8.68 -37.37
CA VAL A 73 15.01 -7.88 -36.14
C VAL A 73 15.79 -6.58 -36.30
N LEU A 74 16.99 -6.63 -36.88
CA LEU A 74 17.78 -5.43 -37.18
C LEU A 74 17.05 -4.48 -38.13
N GLU A 75 16.40 -4.99 -39.18
CA GLU A 75 15.60 -4.17 -40.11
C GLU A 75 14.39 -3.54 -39.42
N LEU A 76 13.66 -4.31 -38.61
CA LEU A 76 12.51 -3.82 -37.85
C LEU A 76 12.89 -2.67 -36.92
N VAL A 77 13.96 -2.84 -36.15
CA VAL A 77 14.49 -1.80 -35.24
C VAL A 77 14.95 -0.58 -36.02
N ARG A 78 15.78 -0.76 -37.06
CA ARG A 78 16.30 0.35 -37.87
C ARG A 78 15.17 1.15 -38.53
N SER A 79 14.19 0.45 -39.11
CA SER A 79 13.05 1.10 -39.77
C SER A 79 12.20 1.89 -38.77
N TYR A 80 11.99 1.36 -37.56
CA TYR A 80 11.27 2.06 -36.50
C TYR A 80 12.04 3.28 -36.00
N ARG A 81 13.35 3.16 -35.73
CA ARG A 81 14.20 4.27 -35.30
C ARG A 81 14.24 5.39 -36.33
N ALA A 82 14.43 5.07 -37.61
CA ALA A 82 14.43 6.04 -38.69
C ALA A 82 13.07 6.75 -38.83
N ALA A 83 11.96 6.01 -38.72
CA ALA A 83 10.63 6.59 -38.78
C ALA A 83 10.30 7.47 -37.58
N VAL A 84 10.76 7.11 -36.37
CA VAL A 84 10.61 7.95 -35.17
C VAL A 84 11.43 9.24 -35.31
N LEU A 85 12.66 9.16 -35.79
CA LEU A 85 13.49 10.36 -36.05
C LEU A 85 12.80 11.31 -37.02
N SER A 86 12.33 10.80 -38.14
CA SER A 86 11.60 11.60 -39.13
C SER A 86 10.30 12.16 -38.55
N ALA A 87 9.56 11.38 -37.77
CA ALA A 87 8.31 11.83 -37.14
C ALA A 87 8.53 12.94 -36.10
N VAL A 88 9.65 12.93 -35.39
CA VAL A 88 10.01 14.00 -34.43
C VAL A 88 10.32 15.30 -35.17
N GLU A 89 10.99 15.24 -36.33
CA GLU A 89 11.30 16.43 -37.15
C GLU A 89 10.08 16.98 -37.88
N THR A 90 9.23 16.09 -38.42
CA THR A 90 8.10 16.46 -39.30
C THR A 90 6.77 16.60 -38.56
N GLY A 91 6.63 16.00 -37.37
CA GLY A 91 5.37 15.87 -36.64
C GLY A 91 4.43 14.76 -37.19
N GLU A 92 4.80 14.06 -38.27
CA GLU A 92 3.99 13.01 -38.87
C GLU A 92 4.37 11.61 -38.36
N TRP A 93 3.48 11.00 -37.58
CA TRP A 93 3.76 9.71 -36.90
C TRP A 93 3.35 8.46 -37.69
N ARG A 94 2.76 8.63 -38.89
CA ARG A 94 2.14 7.53 -39.64
C ARG A 94 3.14 6.41 -40.00
N GLU A 95 4.35 6.77 -40.40
CA GLU A 95 5.39 5.79 -40.72
C GLU A 95 5.90 5.06 -39.48
N ALA A 96 6.05 5.78 -38.36
CA ALA A 96 6.46 5.21 -37.09
C ALA A 96 5.41 4.22 -36.54
N ASP A 97 4.12 4.56 -36.63
CA ASP A 97 3.01 3.67 -36.27
C ASP A 97 3.00 2.41 -37.15
N GLY A 98 3.26 2.56 -38.45
CA GLY A 98 3.40 1.44 -39.38
C GLY A 98 4.58 0.52 -39.07
N ALA A 99 5.74 1.11 -38.72
CA ALA A 99 6.91 0.35 -38.30
C ALA A 99 6.69 -0.38 -36.96
N LEU A 100 6.03 0.27 -36.01
CA LEU A 100 5.63 -0.34 -34.74
C LEU A 100 4.67 -1.51 -34.93
N ALA A 101 3.71 -1.39 -35.87
CA ALA A 101 2.80 -2.47 -36.20
C ALA A 101 3.55 -3.71 -36.75
N ARG A 102 4.63 -3.52 -37.52
CA ARG A 102 5.48 -4.63 -38.00
C ARG A 102 6.23 -5.31 -36.86
N ILE A 103 6.78 -4.53 -35.91
CA ILE A 103 7.39 -5.08 -34.70
C ILE A 103 6.37 -5.92 -33.92
N HIS A 104 5.17 -5.37 -33.69
CA HIS A 104 4.11 -6.07 -32.96
C HIS A 104 3.66 -7.37 -33.67
N ALA A 105 3.60 -7.37 -35.01
CA ALA A 105 3.30 -8.56 -35.79
C ALA A 105 4.39 -9.64 -35.64
N TYR A 106 5.67 -9.25 -35.66
CA TYR A 106 6.78 -10.16 -35.38
C TYR A 106 6.68 -10.76 -33.98
N GLN A 107 6.46 -9.91 -32.97
CA GLN A 107 6.30 -10.33 -31.57
C GLN A 107 5.14 -11.31 -31.38
N ARG A 108 3.98 -11.08 -32.01
CA ARG A 108 2.85 -12.02 -31.94
C ARG A 108 3.16 -13.36 -32.60
N ARG A 109 3.84 -13.34 -33.75
CA ARG A 109 4.16 -14.56 -34.51
C ARG A 109 5.21 -15.44 -33.81
N HIS A 110 6.22 -14.83 -33.22
CA HIS A 110 7.37 -15.54 -32.65
C HIS A 110 7.37 -15.60 -31.11
N GLY A 111 6.52 -14.82 -30.45
CA GLY A 111 6.44 -14.69 -29.00
C GLY A 111 5.14 -15.17 -28.38
N GLU A 112 4.31 -15.94 -29.08
CA GLU A 112 3.02 -16.43 -28.57
C GLU A 112 3.15 -17.14 -27.22
N ALA A 113 4.25 -17.88 -27.00
CA ALA A 113 4.52 -18.58 -25.74
C ALA A 113 4.90 -17.65 -24.56
N VAL A 114 5.25 -16.40 -24.84
CA VAL A 114 5.74 -15.40 -23.87
C VAL A 114 4.74 -14.25 -23.68
N LEU A 115 3.94 -13.95 -24.70
CA LEU A 115 2.96 -12.88 -24.65
C LEU A 115 1.79 -13.23 -23.71
N PRO A 116 1.43 -12.33 -22.78
CA PRO A 116 0.22 -12.52 -22.00
C PRO A 116 -1.02 -12.48 -22.90
N PRO A 117 -2.08 -13.22 -22.53
CA PRO A 117 -3.32 -13.21 -23.29
C PRO A 117 -3.96 -11.82 -23.33
N GLU A 118 -4.67 -11.51 -24.42
CA GLU A 118 -5.20 -10.16 -24.70
C GLU A 118 -6.05 -9.57 -23.58
N HIS A 119 -6.87 -10.39 -22.91
CA HIS A 119 -7.69 -9.94 -21.78
C HIS A 119 -6.83 -9.42 -20.61
N ARG A 120 -5.64 -9.98 -20.36
CA ARG A 120 -4.74 -9.47 -19.29
C ARG A 120 -4.15 -8.12 -19.67
N ILE A 121 -3.74 -7.96 -20.93
CA ILE A 121 -3.21 -6.69 -21.45
C ILE A 121 -4.28 -5.60 -21.33
N LEU A 122 -5.51 -5.87 -21.77
CA LEU A 122 -6.63 -4.92 -21.67
C LEU A 122 -6.97 -4.59 -20.20
N THR A 123 -6.92 -5.59 -19.32
CA THR A 123 -7.12 -5.39 -17.87
C THR A 123 -6.05 -4.51 -17.27
N GLU A 124 -4.78 -4.72 -17.64
CA GLU A 124 -3.67 -3.89 -17.18
C GLU A 124 -3.79 -2.44 -17.66
N ILE A 125 -4.13 -2.23 -18.94
CA ILE A 125 -4.38 -0.90 -19.50
C ILE A 125 -5.54 -0.23 -18.74
N LEU A 126 -6.64 -0.94 -18.52
CA LEU A 126 -7.78 -0.43 -17.76
C LEU A 126 -7.39 -0.07 -16.32
N TYR A 127 -6.68 -0.97 -15.63
CA TYR A 127 -6.19 -0.78 -14.27
C TYR A 127 -5.32 0.49 -14.15
N ASN A 128 -4.36 0.64 -15.07
CA ASN A 128 -3.45 1.79 -15.11
C ASN A 128 -4.17 3.10 -15.44
N ASN A 129 -5.13 3.08 -16.38
CA ASN A 129 -5.91 4.26 -16.75
C ASN A 129 -6.87 4.73 -15.64
N LEU A 130 -7.53 3.77 -14.97
CA LEU A 130 -8.42 4.09 -13.86
C LEU A 130 -7.65 4.64 -12.66
N ASN A 131 -6.44 4.12 -12.43
CA ASN A 131 -5.54 4.55 -11.36
C ASN A 131 -6.26 4.70 -10.00
N ILE A 132 -7.02 3.66 -9.66
CA ILE A 132 -8.00 3.68 -8.56
C ILE A 132 -7.31 3.99 -7.23
N PHE A 133 -6.22 3.31 -6.93
CA PHE A 133 -5.55 3.42 -5.63
C PHE A 133 -4.94 4.81 -5.39
N GLN A 134 -4.32 5.43 -6.40
CA GLN A 134 -3.77 6.78 -6.25
C GLN A 134 -4.87 7.81 -6.05
N ARG A 135 -5.96 7.72 -6.82
CA ARG A 135 -7.13 8.62 -6.67
C ARG A 135 -7.79 8.46 -5.31
N LEU A 136 -8.04 7.21 -4.88
CA LEU A 136 -8.63 6.94 -3.58
C LEU A 136 -7.71 7.32 -2.42
N GLY A 137 -6.38 7.23 -2.58
CA GLY A 137 -5.42 7.73 -1.60
C GLY A 137 -5.50 9.24 -1.38
N ILE A 138 -6.05 10.01 -2.33
CA ILE A 138 -6.30 11.45 -2.17
C ILE A 138 -7.69 11.70 -1.54
N TRP A 139 -8.72 11.01 -2.04
CA TRP A 139 -10.10 11.32 -1.67
C TRP A 139 -10.59 10.66 -0.38
N LEU A 140 -10.19 9.42 -0.08
CA LEU A 140 -10.59 8.75 1.17
C LEU A 140 -10.19 9.49 2.46
N PRO A 141 -8.98 10.06 2.60
CA PRO A 141 -8.66 10.82 3.80
C PRO A 141 -9.47 12.11 3.90
N VAL A 142 -9.77 12.77 2.77
CA VAL A 142 -10.63 13.96 2.74
C VAL A 142 -12.06 13.61 3.16
N LEU A 143 -12.65 12.57 2.56
CA LEU A 143 -14.02 12.13 2.85
C LEU A 143 -14.15 11.56 4.27
N GLY A 144 -13.21 10.72 4.70
CA GLY A 144 -13.17 10.16 6.06
C GLY A 144 -12.96 11.25 7.11
N GLY A 145 -12.05 12.20 6.87
CA GLY A 145 -11.84 13.37 7.70
C GLY A 145 -13.08 14.26 7.81
N ALA A 146 -13.73 14.55 6.67
CA ALA A 146 -15.00 15.27 6.66
C ALA A 146 -16.08 14.55 7.48
N MET A 147 -16.19 13.22 7.36
CA MET A 147 -17.12 12.42 8.16
C MET A 147 -16.82 12.53 9.65
N ILE A 148 -15.55 12.44 10.05
CA ILE A 148 -15.11 12.62 11.44
C ILE A 148 -15.54 14.00 11.95
N LEU A 149 -15.20 15.07 11.23
CA LEU A 149 -15.54 16.44 11.62
C LEU A 149 -17.05 16.66 11.72
N LEU A 150 -17.84 16.12 10.79
CA LEU A 150 -19.30 16.19 10.83
C LEU A 150 -19.88 15.42 12.03
N ILE A 151 -19.35 14.25 12.37
CA ILE A 151 -19.77 13.47 13.54
C ILE A 151 -19.45 14.23 14.83
N LEU A 152 -18.26 14.84 14.92
CA LEU A 152 -17.87 15.67 16.07
C LEU A 152 -18.76 16.92 16.17
N ALA A 153 -19.07 17.58 15.05
CA ALA A 153 -19.98 18.71 15.01
C ALA A 153 -21.41 18.30 15.43
N HIS A 154 -21.89 17.14 14.99
CA HIS A 154 -23.19 16.61 15.40
C HIS A 154 -23.25 16.35 16.91
N LEU A 155 -22.17 15.83 17.51
CA LEU A 155 -22.06 15.62 18.95
C LEU A 155 -22.14 16.93 19.75
N ILE A 156 -21.64 18.03 19.19
CA ILE A 156 -21.59 19.35 19.87
C ILE A 156 -22.89 20.14 19.65
N PHE A 157 -23.41 20.16 18.41
CA PHE A 157 -24.49 21.06 17.99
C PHE A 157 -25.87 20.38 17.85
N GLY A 158 -25.95 19.04 17.81
CA GLY A 158 -27.22 18.30 17.81
C GLY A 158 -28.12 18.49 16.57
N ARG A 159 -27.63 19.10 15.48
CA ARG A 159 -28.47 19.41 14.30
C ARG A 159 -28.78 18.17 13.46
N ALA A 160 -30.06 17.92 13.19
CA ALA A 160 -30.55 16.78 12.40
C ALA A 160 -30.06 16.80 10.94
N ALA A 161 -29.83 17.97 10.35
CA ALA A 161 -29.29 18.10 8.99
C ALA A 161 -27.90 17.44 8.85
N ILE A 162 -27.07 17.47 9.89
CA ILE A 162 -25.73 16.86 9.88
C ILE A 162 -25.84 15.33 9.77
N GLY A 163 -26.85 14.72 10.41
CA GLY A 163 -27.09 13.28 10.33
C GLY A 163 -27.40 12.80 8.91
N ARG A 164 -28.18 13.58 8.13
CA ARG A 164 -28.46 13.28 6.72
C ARG A 164 -27.20 13.32 5.86
N VAL A 165 -26.34 14.32 6.05
CA VAL A 165 -25.07 14.43 5.32
C VAL A 165 -24.15 13.27 5.65
N VAL A 166 -24.04 12.87 6.93
CA VAL A 166 -23.25 11.70 7.36
C VAL A 166 -23.76 10.41 6.71
N TYR A 167 -25.07 10.25 6.55
CA TYR A 167 -25.65 9.09 5.87
C TYR A 167 -25.30 9.06 4.37
N LEU A 168 -25.44 10.18 3.67
CA LEU A 168 -25.05 10.28 2.25
C LEU A 168 -23.56 10.00 2.06
N LEU A 169 -22.71 10.59 2.91
CA LEU A 169 -21.27 10.37 2.90
C LEU A 169 -20.90 8.91 3.16
N SER A 170 -21.67 8.20 3.99
CA SER A 170 -21.49 6.76 4.21
C SER A 170 -21.71 5.95 2.91
N GLY A 171 -22.69 6.35 2.09
CA GLY A 171 -22.92 5.76 0.77
C GLY A 171 -21.75 5.99 -0.19
N VAL A 172 -21.19 7.20 -0.20
CA VAL A 172 -20.00 7.53 -1.00
C VAL A 172 -18.79 6.69 -0.56
N LEU A 173 -18.54 6.57 0.75
CA LEU A 173 -17.44 5.76 1.27
C LEU A 173 -17.61 4.26 0.95
N LEU A 174 -18.85 3.76 0.93
CA LEU A 174 -19.13 2.39 0.51
C LEU A 174 -18.85 2.19 -0.99
N ALA A 175 -19.17 3.18 -1.83
CA ALA A 175 -18.78 3.16 -3.24
C ALA A 175 -17.25 3.19 -3.40
N CYS A 176 -16.53 3.96 -2.59
CA CYS A 176 -15.06 3.93 -2.57
C CYS A 176 -14.50 2.55 -2.18
N PHE A 177 -15.12 1.86 -1.21
CA PHE A 177 -14.75 0.49 -0.85
C PHE A 177 -14.98 -0.50 -2.00
N PHE A 178 -16.11 -0.36 -2.70
CA PHE A 178 -16.37 -1.15 -3.91
C PHE A 178 -15.31 -0.89 -4.98
N LEU A 179 -14.93 0.37 -5.22
CA LEU A 179 -13.86 0.72 -6.15
C LEU A 179 -12.50 0.13 -5.73
N GLN A 180 -12.14 0.15 -4.45
CA GLN A 180 -10.92 -0.54 -3.98
C GLN A 180 -10.97 -2.04 -4.27
N THR A 181 -12.13 -2.67 -4.06
CA THR A 181 -12.33 -4.11 -4.31
C THR A 181 -12.19 -4.43 -5.80
N VAL A 182 -12.78 -3.61 -6.67
CA VAL A 182 -12.59 -3.71 -8.13
C VAL A 182 -11.12 -3.50 -8.50
N GLY A 183 -10.42 -2.53 -7.90
CA GLY A 183 -9.00 -2.31 -8.12
C GLY A 183 -8.13 -3.52 -7.77
N LEU A 184 -8.41 -4.18 -6.64
CA LEU A 184 -7.72 -5.42 -6.25
C LEU A 184 -8.02 -6.57 -7.22
N ALA A 185 -9.27 -6.71 -7.65
CA ALA A 185 -9.67 -7.74 -8.61
C ALA A 185 -9.00 -7.53 -9.99
N LEU A 186 -8.99 -6.29 -10.51
CA LEU A 186 -8.31 -5.95 -11.75
C LEU A 186 -6.80 -6.23 -11.64
N ARG A 187 -6.18 -5.88 -10.50
CA ARG A 187 -4.76 -6.15 -10.28
C ARG A 187 -4.46 -7.65 -10.26
N TRP A 188 -5.30 -8.46 -9.59
CA TRP A 188 -5.15 -9.91 -9.57
C TRP A 188 -5.20 -10.49 -11.00
N ILE A 189 -6.20 -10.10 -11.79
CA ILE A 189 -6.36 -10.58 -13.16
C ILE A 189 -5.15 -10.17 -14.02
N ALA A 190 -4.67 -8.94 -13.89
CA ALA A 190 -3.52 -8.43 -14.63
C ALA A 190 -2.21 -9.13 -14.26
N SER A 191 -1.90 -9.28 -12.97
CA SER A 191 -0.65 -9.92 -12.51
C SER A 191 -0.69 -11.45 -12.60
N GLY A 192 -1.88 -12.05 -12.70
CA GLY A 192 -2.04 -13.51 -12.72
C GLY A 192 -1.87 -14.16 -11.33
N HIS A 193 -1.76 -13.38 -10.26
CA HIS A 193 -1.66 -13.87 -8.88
C HIS A 193 -2.34 -12.91 -7.90
N ALA A 194 -2.56 -13.36 -6.67
CA ALA A 194 -3.19 -12.52 -5.67
C ALA A 194 -2.32 -11.30 -5.29
N PRO A 195 -2.90 -10.09 -5.14
CA PRO A 195 -2.17 -8.83 -5.04
C PRO A 195 -1.74 -8.52 -3.60
N TRP A 196 -0.89 -9.36 -3.02
CA TRP A 196 -0.26 -9.14 -1.71
C TRP A 196 1.15 -9.73 -1.63
N ALA A 197 1.85 -9.80 -2.75
CA ALA A 197 3.17 -10.44 -2.84
C ALA A 197 4.32 -9.48 -2.48
N ASN A 198 4.17 -8.19 -2.81
CA ASN A 198 5.20 -7.17 -2.58
C ASN A 198 4.74 -6.09 -1.59
N LYS A 199 5.64 -5.14 -1.27
CA LYS A 199 5.37 -4.05 -0.30
C LYS A 199 4.21 -3.15 -0.73
N TYR A 200 4.10 -2.82 -2.02
CA TYR A 200 3.02 -2.00 -2.56
C TYR A 200 1.68 -2.73 -2.44
N GLU A 201 1.66 -3.98 -2.89
CA GLU A 201 0.49 -4.87 -2.87
C GLU A 201 -0.03 -5.14 -1.45
N SER A 202 0.87 -5.41 -0.52
CA SER A 202 0.52 -5.54 0.89
C SER A 202 -0.12 -4.25 1.43
N MET A 203 0.39 -3.08 1.03
CA MET A 203 -0.13 -1.79 1.51
C MET A 203 -1.54 -1.48 0.99
N ILE A 204 -1.81 -1.72 -0.29
CA ILE A 204 -3.17 -1.56 -0.85
C ILE A 204 -4.16 -2.55 -0.23
N TYR A 205 -3.70 -3.77 0.11
CA TYR A 205 -4.52 -4.77 0.78
C TYR A 205 -4.82 -4.41 2.24
N ILE A 206 -3.82 -3.92 3.00
CA ILE A 206 -4.01 -3.41 4.36
C ILE A 206 -4.97 -2.21 4.36
N ALA A 207 -4.86 -1.31 3.38
CA ALA A 207 -5.80 -0.20 3.24
C ALA A 207 -7.25 -0.69 3.04
N TRP A 208 -7.44 -1.72 2.21
CA TRP A 208 -8.75 -2.34 2.01
C TRP A 208 -9.28 -3.00 3.28
N ALA A 209 -8.45 -3.77 4.00
CA ALA A 209 -8.83 -4.40 5.27
C ALA A 209 -9.18 -3.36 6.35
N THR A 210 -8.48 -2.23 6.38
CA THR A 210 -8.76 -1.11 7.30
C THR A 210 -10.12 -0.48 7.03
N LEU A 211 -10.46 -0.25 5.76
CA LEU A 211 -11.77 0.29 5.37
C LEU A 211 -12.88 -0.71 5.67
N LEU A 212 -12.65 -2.00 5.38
CA LEU A 212 -13.57 -3.08 5.74
C LEU A 212 -13.84 -3.11 7.25
N ALA A 213 -12.80 -3.03 8.10
CA ALA A 213 -12.97 -2.96 9.55
C ALA A 213 -13.84 -1.75 9.96
N GLY A 214 -13.62 -0.59 9.34
CA GLY A 214 -14.44 0.60 9.56
C GLY A 214 -15.92 0.40 9.21
N ILE A 215 -16.20 -0.30 8.09
CA ILE A 215 -17.55 -0.66 7.65
C ILE A 215 -18.21 -1.64 8.62
N LEU A 216 -17.49 -2.70 9.02
CA LEU A 216 -18.01 -3.74 9.92
C LEU A 216 -18.49 -3.16 11.25
N PHE A 217 -17.75 -2.18 11.79
CA PHE A 217 -18.08 -1.53 13.06
C PHE A 217 -18.91 -0.23 12.92
N ALA A 218 -19.28 0.17 11.70
CA ALA A 218 -20.00 1.42 11.43
C ALA A 218 -21.33 1.53 12.19
N LYS A 219 -22.03 0.39 12.39
CA LYS A 219 -23.29 0.32 13.15
C LYS A 219 -23.10 0.62 14.63
N ASN A 220 -21.96 0.24 15.21
CA ASN A 220 -21.67 0.45 16.64
C ASN A 220 -21.03 1.82 16.89
N ALA A 221 -20.17 2.28 15.99
CA ALA A 221 -19.61 3.62 16.02
C ALA A 221 -19.41 4.15 14.59
N ARG A 222 -20.22 5.13 14.18
CA ARG A 222 -20.04 5.79 12.86
C ARG A 222 -18.66 6.44 12.71
N LEU A 223 -18.04 6.85 13.82
CA LEU A 223 -16.68 7.37 13.83
C LEU A 223 -15.66 6.30 13.40
N ALA A 224 -15.94 5.00 13.60
CA ALA A 224 -15.11 3.91 13.11
C ALA A 224 -15.10 3.84 11.59
N PHE A 225 -16.22 4.15 10.93
CA PHE A 225 -16.26 4.18 9.46
C PHE A 225 -15.46 5.37 8.91
N GLY A 226 -15.68 6.57 9.45
CA GLY A 226 -14.91 7.76 9.07
C GLY A 226 -13.41 7.60 9.36
N GLY A 227 -13.06 7.02 10.52
CA GLY A 227 -11.69 6.69 10.91
C GLY A 227 -11.04 5.63 10.01
N GLY A 228 -11.76 4.55 9.70
CA GLY A 228 -11.29 3.51 8.78
C GLY A 228 -11.05 4.05 7.38
N ALA A 229 -11.95 4.90 6.86
CA ALA A 229 -11.76 5.59 5.58
C ALA A 229 -10.57 6.55 5.62
N PHE A 230 -10.44 7.33 6.68
CA PHE A 230 -9.32 8.24 6.86
C PHE A 230 -7.98 7.49 6.83
N LEU A 231 -7.85 6.45 7.66
CA LEU A 231 -6.63 5.66 7.76
C LEU A 231 -6.35 4.85 6.48
N SER A 232 -7.36 4.22 5.87
CA SER A 232 -7.24 3.53 4.58
C SER A 232 -6.68 4.48 3.50
N GLY A 233 -7.19 5.71 3.46
CA GLY A 233 -6.70 6.75 2.58
C GLY A 233 -5.23 7.12 2.80
N LEU A 234 -4.82 7.29 4.06
CA LEU A 234 -3.42 7.57 4.41
C LEU A 234 -2.49 6.40 4.04
N ILE A 235 -2.93 5.16 4.26
CA ILE A 235 -2.17 3.95 3.89
C ILE A 235 -2.00 3.89 2.36
N LEU A 236 -3.05 4.16 1.58
CA LEU A 236 -2.95 4.25 0.12
C LEU A 236 -2.02 5.38 -0.33
N ARG A 237 -2.06 6.53 0.35
CA ARG A 237 -1.16 7.64 0.03
C ARG A 237 0.30 7.26 0.28
N LEU A 238 0.57 6.56 1.39
CA LEU A 238 1.88 6.02 1.69
C LEU A 238 2.34 4.99 0.64
N ALA A 239 1.43 4.15 0.14
CA ALA A 239 1.76 3.18 -0.92
C ALA A 239 2.26 3.84 -2.23
N HIS A 240 2.02 5.13 -2.44
CA HIS A 240 2.47 5.85 -3.65
C HIS A 240 3.67 6.77 -3.39
N THR A 241 4.38 6.61 -2.25
CA THR A 241 5.64 7.33 -2.01
C THR A 241 6.83 6.58 -2.62
N PRO A 242 7.95 7.28 -2.91
CA PRO A 242 9.19 6.63 -3.31
C PRO A 242 9.57 5.52 -2.31
N GLY A 243 9.85 4.31 -2.80
CA GLY A 243 10.12 3.12 -1.99
C GLY A 243 9.06 2.02 -2.05
N PHE A 244 7.90 2.30 -2.65
CA PHE A 244 6.89 1.30 -2.99
C PHE A 244 6.81 1.16 -4.51
N ASP A 245 7.21 0.00 -5.03
CA ASP A 245 7.18 -0.27 -6.47
C ASP A 245 5.81 -0.83 -6.89
N PRO A 246 5.01 -0.10 -7.71
CA PRO A 246 3.74 -0.59 -8.20
C PRO A 246 3.86 -1.63 -9.32
N LYS A 247 5.07 -1.84 -9.86
CA LYS A 247 5.34 -2.74 -10.99
C LYS A 247 4.86 -4.16 -10.69
N MET A 248 4.28 -4.79 -11.70
CA MET A 248 3.92 -6.21 -11.65
C MET A 248 5.17 -7.01 -12.00
N THR A 249 5.62 -7.84 -11.06
CA THR A 249 6.80 -8.69 -11.18
C THR A 249 6.38 -10.13 -10.98
N ASP A 250 7.06 -11.07 -11.65
CA ASP A 250 6.82 -12.48 -11.41
C ASP A 250 7.14 -12.87 -9.96
N LEU A 251 6.34 -13.80 -9.44
CA LEU A 251 6.55 -14.38 -8.12
C LEU A 251 7.82 -15.27 -8.13
N PRO A 252 8.77 -15.06 -7.21
CA PRO A 252 9.79 -16.05 -6.91
C PRO A 252 9.16 -17.43 -6.63
N PRO A 253 9.84 -18.54 -6.98
CA PRO A 253 9.28 -19.89 -6.84
C PRO A 253 8.72 -20.19 -5.43
N VAL A 254 9.39 -19.72 -4.38
CA VAL A 254 8.97 -19.91 -2.98
C VAL A 254 7.64 -19.24 -2.64
N LEU A 255 7.24 -18.21 -3.41
CA LEU A 255 5.97 -17.52 -3.21
C LEU A 255 4.80 -18.14 -3.99
N LYS A 256 5.06 -19.18 -4.81
CA LYS A 256 4.04 -19.90 -5.59
C LYS A 256 3.42 -21.06 -4.79
N SER A 257 2.98 -20.80 -3.55
CA SER A 257 2.28 -21.79 -2.69
C SER A 257 0.92 -21.26 -2.24
N HIS A 258 -0.08 -22.14 -2.21
CA HIS A 258 -1.42 -21.84 -1.69
C HIS A 258 -1.41 -21.46 -0.20
N TRP A 259 -0.46 -22.01 0.56
CA TRP A 259 -0.30 -21.71 1.97
C TRP A 259 0.14 -20.27 2.19
N LEU A 260 1.08 -19.77 1.37
CA LEU A 260 1.52 -18.38 1.46
C LEU A 260 0.37 -17.41 1.17
N ILE A 261 -0.39 -17.66 0.10
CA ILE A 261 -1.51 -16.79 -0.30
C ILE A 261 -2.52 -16.65 0.86
N THR A 262 -2.83 -17.76 1.53
CA THR A 262 -3.78 -17.79 2.65
C THR A 262 -3.17 -17.19 3.92
N HIS A 263 -1.92 -17.55 4.25
CA HIS A 263 -1.21 -17.02 5.42
C HIS A 263 -1.08 -15.49 5.36
N VAL A 264 -0.53 -14.97 4.25
CA VAL A 264 -0.23 -13.55 4.09
C VAL A 264 -1.51 -12.72 4.08
N SER A 265 -2.58 -13.18 3.40
CA SER A 265 -3.86 -12.46 3.39
C SER A 265 -4.47 -12.40 4.79
N VAL A 266 -4.51 -13.49 5.55
CA VAL A 266 -5.07 -13.51 6.91
C VAL A 266 -4.25 -12.64 7.87
N ILE A 267 -2.92 -12.76 7.87
CA ILE A 267 -2.06 -12.01 8.79
C ILE A 267 -2.04 -10.51 8.46
N THR A 268 -1.98 -10.12 7.19
CA THR A 268 -1.98 -8.69 6.80
C THR A 268 -3.33 -8.04 7.01
N SER A 269 -4.44 -8.78 6.89
CA SER A 269 -5.78 -8.28 7.23
C SER A 269 -5.85 -7.83 8.69
N SER A 270 -5.17 -8.56 9.61
CA SER A 270 -5.13 -8.20 11.04
C SER A 270 -4.61 -6.77 11.27
N TYR A 271 -3.65 -6.31 10.47
CA TYR A 271 -3.04 -5.00 10.63
C TYR A 271 -4.04 -3.86 10.37
N GLY A 272 -5.02 -4.07 9.49
CA GLY A 272 -6.10 -3.11 9.28
C GLY A 272 -7.01 -2.97 10.50
N PHE A 273 -7.35 -4.07 11.16
CA PHE A 273 -8.14 -4.07 12.39
C PHE A 273 -7.36 -3.45 13.57
N PHE A 274 -6.07 -3.76 13.69
CA PHE A 274 -5.20 -3.17 14.69
C PHE A 274 -4.98 -1.67 14.47
N GLY A 275 -4.81 -1.25 13.22
CA GLY A 275 -4.69 0.17 12.85
C GLY A 275 -5.97 0.96 13.18
N LEU A 276 -7.15 0.39 12.87
CA LEU A 276 -8.41 0.99 13.28
C LEU A 276 -8.53 1.08 14.80
N ALA A 277 -8.21 0.02 15.53
CA ALA A 277 -8.24 0.01 17.00
C ALA A 277 -7.35 1.12 17.59
N ALA A 278 -6.12 1.26 17.06
CA ALA A 278 -5.19 2.31 17.48
C ALA A 278 -5.74 3.70 17.20
N LEU A 279 -6.30 3.95 16.01
CA LEU A 279 -6.88 5.25 15.67
C LEU A 279 -8.07 5.61 16.59
N LEU A 280 -8.95 4.66 16.88
CA LEU A 280 -10.09 4.89 17.77
C LEU A 280 -9.62 5.09 19.23
N GLY A 281 -8.62 4.32 19.67
CA GLY A 281 -7.95 4.56 20.95
C GLY A 281 -7.35 5.96 21.04
N LEU A 282 -6.72 6.44 19.97
CA LEU A 282 -6.19 7.81 19.88
C LEU A 282 -7.31 8.85 20.02
N PHE A 283 -8.46 8.66 19.35
CA PHE A 283 -9.61 9.56 19.53
C PHE A 283 -10.14 9.57 20.96
N VAL A 284 -10.19 8.43 21.65
CA VAL A 284 -10.59 8.36 23.06
C VAL A 284 -9.61 9.13 23.95
N LEU A 285 -8.31 8.96 23.74
CA LEU A 285 -7.27 9.70 24.47
C LEU A 285 -7.40 11.21 24.22
N LEU A 286 -7.63 11.62 22.97
CA LEU A 286 -7.90 13.03 22.64
C LEU A 286 -9.17 13.54 23.32
N PHE A 287 -10.24 12.76 23.36
CA PHE A 287 -11.46 13.14 24.09
C PHE A 287 -11.16 13.38 25.56
N PHE A 288 -10.41 12.50 26.23
CA PHE A 288 -10.04 12.71 27.64
C PHE A 288 -9.09 13.89 27.84
N ALA A 289 -8.11 14.07 26.95
CA ALA A 289 -7.17 15.19 27.00
C ALA A 289 -7.85 16.55 26.75
N LEU A 290 -8.89 16.60 25.93
CA LEU A 290 -9.64 17.83 25.61
C LEU A 290 -10.83 18.07 26.56
N SER A 291 -11.39 17.02 27.15
CA SER A 291 -12.52 17.13 28.07
C SER A 291 -12.14 17.84 29.38
N GLY A 292 -12.65 19.05 29.59
CA GLY A 292 -12.71 19.69 30.92
C GLY A 292 -13.96 19.26 31.70
N ARG A 293 -14.06 19.63 32.99
CA ARG A 293 -15.21 19.27 33.87
C ARG A 293 -16.58 19.56 33.23
N ARG A 294 -16.68 20.64 32.43
CA ARG A 294 -17.92 21.12 31.83
C ARG A 294 -18.45 20.29 30.64
N ASN A 295 -17.59 19.56 29.92
CA ASN A 295 -17.98 18.83 28.69
C ASN A 295 -17.83 17.31 28.81
N GLN A 296 -17.45 16.78 29.98
CA GLN A 296 -17.21 15.35 30.18
C GLN A 296 -18.45 14.49 29.93
N GLU A 297 -19.64 14.96 30.32
CA GLU A 297 -20.89 14.23 30.11
C GLU A 297 -21.22 14.05 28.62
N ARG A 298 -20.71 14.93 27.75
CA ARG A 298 -20.89 14.84 26.29
C ARG A 298 -19.91 13.85 25.64
N PHE A 299 -18.66 13.87 26.08
CA PHE A 299 -17.61 13.03 25.47
C PHE A 299 -17.58 11.61 26.01
N ARG A 300 -18.02 11.37 27.26
CA ARG A 300 -17.94 10.04 27.88
C ARG A 300 -18.75 8.97 27.13
N PRO A 301 -20.02 9.19 26.73
CA PRO A 301 -20.77 8.19 25.96
C PRO A 301 -20.18 7.93 24.57
N ALA A 302 -19.50 8.91 23.98
CA ALA A 302 -18.76 8.71 22.74
C ALA A 302 -17.50 7.85 22.99
N ALA A 303 -16.72 8.18 24.02
CA ALA A 303 -15.52 7.43 24.40
C ALA A 303 -15.83 5.96 24.76
N ASP A 304 -16.89 5.71 25.51
CA ASP A 304 -17.30 4.35 25.90
C ASP A 304 -17.69 3.52 24.66
N ARG A 305 -18.44 4.10 23.71
CA ARG A 305 -18.79 3.44 22.44
C ARG A 305 -17.55 3.15 21.59
N LEU A 306 -16.61 4.09 21.51
CA LEU A 306 -15.36 3.88 20.79
C LEU A 306 -14.52 2.78 21.43
N ALA A 307 -14.42 2.75 22.76
CA ALA A 307 -13.70 1.69 23.47
C ALA A 307 -14.27 0.30 23.20
N VAL A 308 -15.60 0.15 23.15
CA VAL A 308 -16.23 -1.13 22.77
C VAL A 308 -15.81 -1.54 21.35
N VAL A 309 -15.77 -0.60 20.40
CA VAL A 309 -15.34 -0.90 19.03
C VAL A 309 -13.84 -1.18 18.96
N THR A 310 -13.01 -0.42 19.68
CA THR A 310 -11.57 -0.67 19.82
C THR A 310 -11.33 -2.09 20.32
N GLU A 311 -11.99 -2.50 21.40
CA GLU A 311 -11.87 -3.84 21.98
C GLU A 311 -12.28 -4.93 20.98
N ARG A 312 -13.42 -4.77 20.30
CA ARG A 312 -13.87 -5.71 19.26
C ARG A 312 -12.90 -5.80 18.08
N SER A 313 -12.35 -4.67 17.66
CA SER A 313 -11.37 -4.61 16.57
C SER A 313 -10.06 -5.27 16.99
N MET A 314 -9.63 -5.11 18.24
CA MET A 314 -8.47 -5.82 18.79
C MET A 314 -8.68 -7.32 18.85
N TRP A 315 -9.86 -7.80 19.28
CA TRP A 315 -10.19 -9.22 19.26
C TRP A 315 -10.17 -9.78 17.84
N ALA A 316 -10.80 -9.08 16.88
CA ALA A 316 -10.79 -9.49 15.47
C ALA A 316 -9.35 -9.56 14.90
N GLY A 317 -8.54 -8.54 15.16
CA GLY A 317 -7.13 -8.52 14.76
C GLY A 317 -6.32 -9.65 15.43
N LEU A 318 -6.52 -9.88 16.73
CA LEU A 318 -5.82 -10.93 17.48
C LEU A 318 -6.16 -12.31 16.93
N THR A 319 -7.44 -12.59 16.66
CA THR A 319 -7.86 -13.85 16.05
C THR A 319 -7.21 -14.05 14.68
N LEU A 320 -7.22 -13.02 13.83
CA LEU A 320 -6.62 -13.09 12.50
C LEU A 320 -5.11 -13.28 12.56
N VAL A 321 -4.38 -12.52 13.38
CA VAL A 321 -2.92 -12.65 13.46
C VAL A 321 -2.52 -14.00 14.05
N THR A 322 -3.26 -14.53 15.02
CA THR A 322 -2.99 -15.86 15.60
C THR A 322 -3.24 -16.97 14.57
N ILE A 323 -4.38 -16.96 13.87
CA ILE A 323 -4.66 -17.93 12.79
C ILE A 323 -3.60 -17.80 11.70
N GLY A 324 -3.30 -16.57 11.29
CA GLY A 324 -2.24 -16.25 10.33
C GLY A 324 -0.92 -16.87 10.76
N ASN A 325 -0.48 -16.66 12.00
CA ASN A 325 0.76 -17.21 12.53
C ASN A 325 0.83 -18.75 12.43
N PHE A 326 -0.25 -19.46 12.76
CA PHE A 326 -0.31 -20.92 12.59
C PHE A 326 -0.24 -21.34 11.12
N LEU A 327 -0.95 -20.66 10.21
CA LEU A 327 -0.84 -20.91 8.77
C LEU A 327 0.57 -20.65 8.24
N GLY A 328 1.25 -19.65 8.81
CA GLY A 328 2.63 -19.32 8.50
C GLY A 328 3.60 -20.41 8.91
N ALA A 329 3.39 -21.02 10.08
CA ALA A 329 4.18 -22.16 10.54
C ALA A 329 4.05 -23.37 9.60
N VAL A 330 2.85 -23.65 9.08
CA VAL A 330 2.64 -24.71 8.07
C VAL A 330 3.42 -24.41 6.79
N TRP A 331 3.31 -23.18 6.28
CA TRP A 331 4.06 -22.75 5.10
C TRP A 331 5.58 -22.80 5.31
N ALA A 332 6.07 -22.40 6.49
CA ALA A 332 7.48 -22.45 6.84
C ALA A 332 8.01 -23.90 6.84
N ASN A 333 7.19 -24.85 7.33
CA ASN A 333 7.56 -26.26 7.28
C ASN A 333 7.62 -26.81 5.85
N GLU A 334 6.67 -26.42 5.00
CA GLU A 334 6.69 -26.80 3.57
C GLU A 334 7.89 -26.20 2.84
N SER A 335 8.26 -24.96 3.16
CA SER A 335 9.29 -24.21 2.43
C SER A 335 10.71 -24.49 2.92
N TRP A 336 10.90 -24.64 4.22
CA TRP A 336 12.21 -24.70 4.88
C TRP A 336 12.39 -25.92 5.81
N GLY A 337 11.41 -26.82 5.89
CA GLY A 337 11.49 -28.05 6.68
C GLY A 337 11.37 -27.86 8.20
N ARG A 338 10.92 -26.68 8.67
CA ARG A 338 10.66 -26.39 10.09
C ARG A 338 9.49 -25.43 10.29
N TYR A 339 8.72 -25.63 11.37
CA TYR A 339 7.57 -24.79 11.71
C TYR A 339 7.92 -23.39 12.25
N TRP A 340 9.11 -23.22 12.83
CA TRP A 340 9.56 -21.99 13.45
C TRP A 340 11.08 -21.93 13.43
N GLY A 341 11.67 -20.75 13.36
CA GLY A 341 13.11 -20.59 13.59
C GLY A 341 13.52 -19.17 13.90
N TRP A 342 12.70 -18.45 14.66
CA TRP A 342 13.08 -17.20 15.32
C TRP A 342 13.54 -16.10 14.35
N ASP A 343 13.09 -16.16 13.10
CA ASP A 343 13.29 -15.05 12.16
C ASP A 343 12.66 -13.77 12.75
N PRO A 344 13.21 -12.57 12.49
CA PRO A 344 12.63 -11.35 13.00
C PRO A 344 11.13 -11.19 12.73
N LYS A 345 10.60 -11.60 11.58
CA LYS A 345 9.16 -11.49 11.32
C LYS A 345 8.34 -12.50 12.13
N GLU A 346 8.83 -13.71 12.30
CA GLU A 346 8.22 -14.73 13.19
C GLU A 346 8.20 -14.21 14.64
N THR A 347 9.36 -13.80 15.15
CA THR A 347 9.53 -13.31 16.52
C THR A 347 8.63 -12.10 16.79
N TRP A 348 8.61 -11.12 15.89
CA TRP A 348 7.78 -9.93 16.07
C TRP A 348 6.28 -10.22 15.92
N THR A 349 5.88 -11.24 15.14
CA THR A 349 4.50 -11.71 15.13
C THR A 349 4.08 -12.27 16.49
N LEU A 350 4.96 -13.03 17.16
CA LEU A 350 4.73 -13.47 18.53
C LEU A 350 4.63 -12.28 19.50
N VAL A 351 5.49 -11.26 19.35
CA VAL A 351 5.42 -10.02 20.15
C VAL A 351 4.08 -9.32 19.95
N ILE A 352 3.54 -9.23 18.72
CA ILE A 352 2.21 -8.68 18.44
C ILE A 352 1.15 -9.48 19.21
N ILE A 353 1.13 -10.80 19.07
CA ILE A 353 0.16 -11.69 19.73
C ILE A 353 0.17 -11.46 21.24
N LEU A 354 1.37 -11.52 21.87
CA LEU A 354 1.53 -11.33 23.30
C LEU A 354 1.13 -9.92 23.76
N SER A 355 1.47 -8.88 22.99
CA SER A 355 1.15 -7.49 23.33
C SER A 355 -0.36 -7.24 23.30
N TYR A 356 -1.05 -7.70 22.27
CA TYR A 356 -2.50 -7.56 22.16
C TYR A 356 -3.25 -8.44 23.16
N ALA A 357 -2.78 -9.68 23.39
CA ALA A 357 -3.33 -10.55 24.42
C ALA A 357 -3.15 -9.95 25.83
N LEU A 358 -2.00 -9.34 26.13
CA LEU A 358 -1.75 -8.65 27.39
C LEU A 358 -2.72 -7.48 27.59
N VAL A 359 -2.90 -6.62 26.59
CA VAL A 359 -3.82 -5.48 26.71
C VAL A 359 -5.26 -5.96 26.94
N LEU A 360 -5.71 -6.98 26.20
CA LEU A 360 -7.04 -7.58 26.37
C LEU A 360 -7.18 -8.35 27.69
N HIS A 361 -6.10 -8.89 28.24
CA HIS A 361 -6.11 -9.51 29.56
C HIS A 361 -6.19 -8.46 30.67
N LEU A 362 -5.39 -7.39 30.59
CA LEU A 362 -5.43 -6.25 31.51
C LEU A 362 -6.80 -5.56 31.51
N ARG A 363 -7.57 -5.68 30.42
CA ARG A 363 -8.96 -5.24 30.34
C ARG A 363 -9.87 -5.92 31.38
N LEU A 364 -9.57 -7.16 31.75
CA LEU A 364 -10.32 -7.96 32.73
C LEU A 364 -9.86 -7.69 34.17
N VAL A 365 -8.68 -7.08 34.35
CA VAL A 365 -8.08 -6.84 35.66
C VAL A 365 -8.67 -5.57 36.30
N PRO A 366 -9.18 -5.64 37.54
CA PRO A 366 -9.65 -4.47 38.27
C PRO A 366 -8.58 -3.36 38.35
N GLY A 367 -8.97 -2.13 38.05
CA GLY A 367 -8.07 -0.96 38.06
C GLY A 367 -7.37 -0.66 36.73
N TRP A 368 -7.17 -1.66 35.86
CA TRP A 368 -6.57 -1.49 34.53
C TRP A 368 -7.59 -1.58 33.39
N GLY A 369 -8.75 -2.19 33.65
CA GLY A 369 -9.83 -2.38 32.68
C GLY A 369 -10.59 -1.14 32.22
N GLY A 370 -10.17 0.07 32.60
CA GLY A 370 -10.83 1.31 32.22
C GLY A 370 -10.76 1.61 30.72
N VAL A 371 -11.63 2.51 30.26
CA VAL A 371 -11.66 3.01 28.86
C VAL A 371 -10.33 3.65 28.47
N TYR A 372 -9.69 4.37 29.40
CA TYR A 372 -8.36 4.93 29.20
C TYR A 372 -7.29 3.83 29.02
N GLY A 373 -7.26 2.84 29.92
CA GLY A 373 -6.27 1.76 29.89
C GLY A 373 -6.31 0.97 28.59
N LEU A 374 -7.51 0.58 28.15
CA LEU A 374 -7.72 -0.08 26.86
C LEU A 374 -7.23 0.80 25.69
N SER A 375 -7.57 2.09 25.70
CA SER A 375 -7.24 3.00 24.59
C SER A 375 -5.73 3.28 24.50
N ALA A 376 -5.07 3.50 25.65
CA ALA A 376 -3.62 3.62 25.71
C ALA A 376 -2.92 2.32 25.27
N GLY A 377 -3.40 1.17 25.78
CA GLY A 377 -2.89 -0.14 25.39
C GLY A 377 -3.03 -0.41 23.89
N ALA A 378 -4.16 -0.07 23.28
CA ALA A 378 -4.38 -0.26 21.84
C ALA A 378 -3.38 0.54 20.99
N VAL A 379 -3.09 1.80 21.35
CA VAL A 379 -2.15 2.65 20.63
C VAL A 379 -0.71 2.19 20.84
N LEU A 380 -0.34 1.80 22.06
CA LEU A 380 1.01 1.30 22.37
C LEU A 380 1.27 -0.07 21.72
N ALA A 381 0.29 -0.98 21.75
CA ALA A 381 0.41 -2.29 21.11
C ALA A 381 0.56 -2.16 19.60
N PHE A 382 -0.05 -1.15 18.97
CA PHE A 382 0.11 -0.90 17.53
C PHE A 382 1.55 -0.54 17.12
N LEU A 383 2.38 -0.03 18.05
CA LEU A 383 3.81 0.18 17.79
C LEU A 383 4.53 -1.13 17.45
N THR A 384 4.07 -2.26 17.99
CA THR A 384 4.62 -3.59 17.65
C THR A 384 4.28 -4.00 16.22
N VAL A 385 3.09 -3.63 15.71
CA VAL A 385 2.70 -3.83 14.31
C VAL A 385 3.57 -2.96 13.39
N LEU A 386 3.78 -1.69 13.73
CA LEU A 386 4.66 -0.80 12.97
C LEU A 386 6.11 -1.30 12.95
N MET A 387 6.62 -1.81 14.09
CA MET A 387 7.94 -2.40 14.15
C MET A 387 8.03 -3.66 13.30
N THR A 388 7.01 -4.52 13.28
CA THR A 388 6.99 -5.73 12.45
C THR A 388 6.96 -5.40 10.96
N TYR A 389 6.11 -4.45 10.56
CA TYR A 389 5.89 -4.14 9.16
C TYR A 389 6.98 -3.25 8.56
N PHE A 390 7.37 -2.18 9.25
CA PHE A 390 8.42 -1.26 8.78
C PHE A 390 9.76 -1.58 9.42
N GLY A 391 9.79 -1.70 10.75
CA GLY A 391 11.04 -1.79 11.50
C GLY A 391 11.88 -3.02 11.15
N VAL A 392 11.28 -4.22 11.06
CA VAL A 392 11.99 -5.44 10.68
C VAL A 392 12.57 -5.31 9.27
N ASN A 393 11.83 -4.73 8.33
CA ASN A 393 12.29 -4.55 6.95
C ASN A 393 13.36 -3.46 6.79
N LEU A 394 13.54 -2.58 7.77
CA LEU A 394 14.47 -1.44 7.71
C LEU A 394 15.71 -1.63 8.60
N TYR A 395 15.57 -2.32 9.73
CA TYR A 395 16.58 -2.37 10.79
C TYR A 395 17.05 -3.78 11.14
N LEU A 396 16.37 -4.83 10.65
CA LEU A 396 16.71 -6.22 10.98
C LEU A 396 16.93 -7.05 9.69
N SER A 397 17.91 -7.94 9.73
CA SER A 397 18.18 -8.90 8.66
C SER A 397 17.50 -10.23 8.97
N GLY A 398 17.01 -10.92 7.94
CA GLY A 398 16.29 -12.19 8.08
C GLY A 398 15.88 -12.77 6.74
N LEU A 399 15.32 -13.98 6.72
CA LEU A 399 14.85 -14.69 5.52
C LEU A 399 13.72 -13.93 4.78
N HIS A 400 13.13 -12.95 5.46
CA HIS A 400 12.12 -12.05 4.90
C HIS A 400 12.58 -10.60 4.71
N SER A 401 13.86 -10.31 4.93
CA SER A 401 14.42 -8.96 4.75
C SER A 401 14.86 -8.80 3.31
N TYR A 402 14.02 -8.17 2.49
CA TYR A 402 14.32 -7.85 1.09
C TYR A 402 15.10 -6.54 0.92
N ALA A 403 15.67 -5.99 2.00
CA ALA A 403 16.47 -4.77 2.01
C ALA A 403 17.82 -5.05 2.67
N GLY A 404 18.74 -5.66 1.92
CA GLY A 404 20.14 -5.76 2.31
C GLY A 404 20.86 -4.46 1.98
N GLY A 405 20.90 -3.52 2.92
CA GLY A 405 21.60 -2.23 2.78
C GLY A 405 21.82 -1.55 4.14
N GLU A 406 22.56 -0.44 4.16
CA GLU A 406 22.72 0.37 5.39
C GLU A 406 21.36 0.82 5.91
N ALA A 407 21.10 0.60 7.20
CA ALA A 407 19.83 0.96 7.82
C ALA A 407 19.61 2.48 7.71
N PRO A 408 18.54 2.95 7.06
CA PRO A 408 18.30 4.38 6.92
C PRO A 408 18.13 5.02 8.29
N GLN A 409 18.70 6.21 8.46
CA GLN A 409 18.59 6.97 9.72
C GLN A 409 17.11 7.13 10.09
N VAL A 410 16.79 6.78 11.34
CA VAL A 410 15.42 6.93 11.86
C VAL A 410 15.04 8.41 11.77
N PRO A 411 13.96 8.78 11.06
CA PRO A 411 13.57 10.17 10.92
C PRO A 411 13.32 10.80 12.29
N ALA A 412 13.87 11.99 12.54
CA ALA A 412 13.66 12.72 13.81
C ALA A 412 12.18 12.92 14.14
N GLY A 413 11.33 13.07 13.11
CA GLY A 413 9.88 13.16 13.25
C GLY A 413 9.24 11.96 13.96
N LEU A 414 9.81 10.75 13.87
CA LEU A 414 9.31 9.59 14.59
C LEU A 414 9.45 9.76 16.10
N PHE A 415 10.60 10.23 16.57
CA PHE A 415 10.85 10.47 18.00
C PHE A 415 9.94 11.58 18.55
N ILE A 416 9.73 12.65 17.77
CA ILE A 416 8.80 13.73 18.13
C ILE A 416 7.37 13.18 18.23
N GLY A 417 6.94 12.34 17.27
CA GLY A 417 5.63 11.70 17.27
C GLY A 417 5.42 10.79 18.49
N LEU A 418 6.43 9.96 18.82
CA LEU A 418 6.38 9.09 20.01
C LEU A 418 6.33 9.91 21.30
N ALA A 419 7.16 10.95 21.44
CA ALA A 419 7.13 11.83 22.59
C ALA A 419 5.75 12.51 22.75
N GLY A 420 5.20 13.03 21.64
CA GLY A 420 3.85 13.62 21.63
C GLY A 420 2.76 12.63 22.04
N LEU A 421 2.86 11.37 21.60
CA LEU A 421 1.94 10.29 21.99
C LEU A 421 2.01 10.02 23.50
N PHE A 422 3.21 9.87 24.07
CA PHE A 422 3.36 9.65 25.52
C PHE A 422 2.85 10.83 26.35
N VAL A 423 3.10 12.06 25.89
CA VAL A 423 2.53 13.28 26.51
C VAL A 423 1.01 13.26 26.46
N LEU A 424 0.40 12.90 25.33
CA LEU A 424 -1.04 12.79 25.20
C LEU A 424 -1.62 11.75 26.16
N ILE A 425 -1.01 10.56 26.23
CA ILE A 425 -1.42 9.50 27.16
C ILE A 425 -1.37 10.02 28.60
N ALA A 426 -0.28 10.67 29.00
CA ALA A 426 -0.13 11.23 30.34
C ALA A 426 -1.21 12.29 30.66
N ILE A 427 -1.46 13.23 29.75
CA ILE A 427 -2.49 14.27 29.92
C ILE A 427 -3.89 13.64 30.04
N ALA A 428 -4.21 12.68 29.16
CA ALA A 428 -5.49 11.98 29.18
C ALA A 428 -5.71 11.23 30.51
N GLY A 429 -4.69 10.54 31.02
CA GLY A 429 -4.76 9.81 32.29
C GLY A 429 -4.95 10.74 33.50
N ILE A 430 -4.25 11.88 33.53
CA ILE A 430 -4.42 12.89 34.59
C ILE A 430 -5.87 13.43 34.59
N ARG A 431 -6.41 13.75 33.41
CA ARG A 431 -7.77 14.29 33.29
C ARG A 431 -8.85 13.27 33.63
N GLU A 432 -8.67 12.00 33.25
CA GLU A 432 -9.59 10.93 33.64
C GLU A 432 -9.62 10.74 35.16
N LYS A 433 -8.45 10.66 35.81
CA LYS A 433 -8.38 10.49 37.28
C LYS A 433 -9.02 11.64 38.05
N ARG A 434 -8.86 12.88 37.56
CA ARG A 434 -9.50 14.07 38.15
C ARG A 434 -11.03 14.08 37.96
N SER A 435 -11.53 13.46 36.89
CA SER A 435 -12.97 13.26 36.66
C SER A 435 -13.58 12.28 37.67
N GLY A 436 -12.94 11.13 37.86
CA GLY A 436 -13.43 10.07 38.75
C GLY A 436 -13.51 10.49 40.22
N ARG A 437 -12.57 11.32 40.69
CA ARG A 437 -12.55 11.83 42.07
C ARG A 437 -13.66 12.85 42.37
N GLY A 438 -14.18 13.57 41.37
CA GLY A 438 -15.27 14.53 41.55
C GLY A 438 -16.67 13.92 41.64
N ARG A 439 -16.79 12.59 41.58
CA ARG A 439 -18.06 11.84 41.69
C ARG A 439 -18.21 11.08 43.02
N GLN A 440 -17.17 11.05 43.85
CA GLN A 440 -17.17 10.34 45.15
C GLN A 440 -17.27 11.28 46.36
N GLY A 441 -17.33 12.59 46.14
CA GLY A 441 -17.69 13.61 47.13
C GLY A 441 -18.82 14.44 46.57
#